data_AF-A0A2H4TMK9-F1
#
_entry.id   AF-A0A2H4TMK9-F1
#
_cell.length_a   1.000
_cell.length_b   1.000
_cell.length_c   1.000
_cell.angle_alpha   90.00
_cell.angle_beta   90.00
_cell.angle_gamma   90.00
#
_symmetry.space_group_name_H-M   'P 1'
#
loop_
_entity.id
_entity.type
_entity.pdbx_description
1 polymer ?
#
loop_
_entity_poly.entity_id
_entity_poly.type
_entity_poly.pdbx_seq_one_letter_code
_entity_poly.pdbx_strand_id
1 'polypeptide(L)'
;MRCLAKGIYTPALVVDHIIPINGGGDVLFWPEWNHQALCQTCHNRKTTREDPATKANRKAGMYREQEERAAHRNDWMYGDDD
;
A
#
# COMPACT_ATOMS: atom_id res chain seq x y z
N MET A 1 -2.15 -12.04 -1.31
CA MET A 1 -1.78 -13.22 -2.15
C MET A 1 -1.17 -12.74 -3.46
N ARG A 2 0.01 -13.23 -3.85
CA ARG A 2 0.78 -12.72 -5.00
C ARG A 2 1.27 -13.87 -5.86
N CYS A 3 1.25 -13.74 -7.18
CA CYS A 3 1.70 -14.80 -8.11
C CYS A 3 3.21 -15.07 -7.99
N LEU A 4 4.03 -14.02 -7.93
CA LEU A 4 5.48 -14.17 -7.79
C LEU A 4 5.88 -14.92 -6.52
N ALA A 5 5.19 -14.67 -5.40
CA ALA A 5 5.41 -15.38 -4.14
C ALA A 5 5.12 -16.90 -4.22
N LYS A 6 4.50 -17.36 -5.31
CA LYS A 6 4.23 -18.77 -5.63
C LYS A 6 5.07 -19.30 -6.79
N GLY A 7 6.03 -18.52 -7.29
CA GLY A 7 6.81 -18.84 -8.49
C GLY A 7 6.01 -18.78 -9.80
N ILE A 8 4.82 -18.15 -9.79
CA ILE A 8 3.97 -18.01 -10.97
C ILE A 8 4.21 -16.64 -11.59
N TYR A 9 4.57 -16.62 -12.87
CA TYR A 9 4.73 -15.38 -13.63
C TYR A 9 3.45 -15.09 -14.43
N THR A 10 2.88 -13.91 -14.20
CA THR A 10 1.68 -13.42 -14.87
C THR A 10 1.78 -11.90 -14.96
N PRO A 11 1.30 -11.27 -16.04
CA PRO A 11 1.30 -9.82 -16.14
C PRO A 11 0.48 -9.20 -15.01
N ALA A 12 1.00 -8.13 -14.43
CA ALA A 12 0.21 -7.26 -13.56
C ALA A 12 -0.74 -6.42 -14.42
N LEU A 13 -1.98 -6.30 -13.97
CA LEU A 13 -3.01 -5.49 -14.63
C LEU A 13 -3.47 -4.32 -13.77
N VAL A 14 -3.14 -4.36 -12.47
CA VAL A 14 -3.48 -3.33 -11.49
C VAL A 14 -2.28 -3.08 -10.58
N VAL A 15 -2.09 -1.82 -10.20
CA VAL A 15 -1.26 -1.41 -9.08
C VAL A 15 -2.20 -1.11 -7.91
N ASP A 16 -2.01 -1.81 -6.80
CA ASP A 16 -2.92 -1.79 -5.65
C ASP A 16 -2.18 -1.35 -4.39
N HIS A 17 -2.89 -0.76 -3.43
CA HIS A 17 -2.32 -0.36 -2.14
C HIS A 17 -2.22 -1.57 -1.20
N ILE A 18 -1.07 -1.75 -0.55
CA ILE A 18 -0.84 -2.81 0.45
C ILE A 18 -1.66 -2.54 1.70
N ILE A 19 -1.53 -1.33 2.24
CA ILE A 19 -2.40 -0.77 3.28
C ILE A 19 -3.48 0.05 2.56
N PRO A 20 -4.77 -0.34 2.64
CA PRO A 20 -5.85 0.32 1.92
C PRO A 20 -5.99 1.79 2.29
N ILE A 21 -6.26 2.63 1.30
CA ILE A 21 -6.47 4.08 1.41
C ILE A 21 -7.95 4.46 1.48
N ASN A 22 -8.24 5.66 1.98
CA ASN A 22 -9.60 6.23 2.02
C ASN A 22 -9.88 7.28 0.92
N GLY A 23 -8.89 7.57 0.06
CA GLY A 23 -9.03 8.52 -1.05
C GLY A 23 -7.71 9.19 -1.40
N GLY A 24 -7.74 10.12 -2.38
CA GLY A 24 -6.54 10.79 -2.91
C GLY A 24 -5.75 11.64 -1.91
N GLY A 25 -6.40 12.09 -0.82
CA GLY A 25 -5.75 12.86 0.25
C GLY A 25 -5.12 12.01 1.36
N ASP A 26 -5.18 10.68 1.26
CA ASP A 26 -4.60 9.79 2.26
C ASP A 26 -3.07 9.84 2.22
N VAL A 27 -2.40 9.95 3.38
CA VAL A 27 -0.93 9.99 3.46
C VAL A 27 -0.29 8.74 2.83
N LEU A 28 -0.99 7.61 2.88
CA LEU A 28 -0.57 6.33 2.31
C LEU A 28 -0.83 6.21 0.80
N PHE A 29 -1.36 7.26 0.14
CA PHE A 29 -1.67 7.22 -1.28
C PHE A 29 -0.42 7.13 -2.16
N TRP A 30 0.59 7.95 -1.89
CA TRP A 30 1.77 8.13 -2.74
C TRP A 30 3.03 7.31 -2.41
N PRO A 31 3.27 6.83 -1.17
CA PRO A 31 4.50 6.11 -0.89
C PRO A 31 4.67 4.86 -1.77
N GLU A 32 5.78 4.77 -2.49
CA GLU A 32 6.07 3.66 -3.40
C GLU A 32 5.97 2.30 -2.69
N TRP A 33 6.50 2.22 -1.47
CA TRP A 33 6.49 1.00 -0.66
C TRP A 33 5.09 0.50 -0.31
N ASN A 34 4.06 1.35 -0.41
CA ASN A 34 2.67 0.96 -0.18
C ASN A 34 1.98 0.45 -1.45
N HIS A 35 2.66 0.39 -2.60
CA HIS A 35 2.09 -0.12 -3.84
C HIS A 35 2.58 -1.54 -4.16
N GLN A 36 1.71 -2.34 -4.75
CA GLN A 36 2.04 -3.67 -5.25
C GLN A 36 1.38 -3.93 -6.61
N ALA A 37 2.16 -4.47 -7.55
CA ALA A 37 1.66 -4.90 -8.84
C ALA A 37 0.99 -6.28 -8.73
N LEU A 38 -0.26 -6.40 -9.19
CA LEU A 38 -1.06 -7.63 -9.10
C LEU A 38 -1.75 -7.96 -10.42
N CYS A 39 -1.90 -9.25 -10.73
CA CYS A 39 -2.88 -9.68 -11.73
C CYS A 39 -4.31 -9.53 -11.17
N GLN A 40 -5.31 -9.47 -12.06
CA GLN A 40 -6.70 -9.25 -11.67
C GLN A 40 -7.21 -10.27 -10.64
N THR A 41 -6.87 -11.55 -10.79
CA THR A 41 -7.30 -12.62 -9.88
C THR A 41 -6.72 -12.42 -8.48
N CYS A 42 -5.43 -12.08 -8.37
CA CYS A 42 -4.80 -11.83 -7.08
C CYS A 42 -5.35 -10.58 -6.41
N HIS A 43 -5.58 -9.51 -7.18
CA HIS A 43 -6.23 -8.30 -6.71
C HIS A 43 -7.62 -8.61 -6.09
N ASN A 44 -8.50 -9.26 -6.85
CA ASN A 44 -9.85 -9.59 -6.37
C ASN A 44 -9.83 -10.45 -5.09
N ARG A 45 -8.85 -11.37 -4.99
CA ARG A 45 -8.68 -12.19 -3.80
C ARG A 45 -8.17 -11.39 -2.60
N LYS A 46 -7.26 -10.43 -2.81
CA LYS A 46 -6.80 -9.52 -1.75
C LYS A 46 -7.98 -8.71 -1.22
N THR A 47 -8.77 -8.10 -2.10
CA THR A 47 -9.94 -7.29 -1.71
C THR A 47 -10.93 -8.04 -0.84
N THR A 48 -11.15 -9.33 -1.14
CA THR A 48 -12.13 -10.15 -0.41
C THR A 48 -11.58 -10.79 0.87
N ARG A 49 -10.28 -11.11 0.93
CA ARG A 49 -9.71 -11.93 2.02
C ARG A 49 -8.76 -11.20 2.94
N GLU A 50 -8.05 -10.19 2.45
CA GLU A 50 -6.96 -9.52 3.18
C GLU A 50 -7.37 -8.10 3.57
N ASP A 51 -8.00 -7.34 2.66
CA ASP A 51 -8.37 -5.95 2.92
C ASP A 51 -9.26 -5.73 4.15
N PRO A 52 -10.26 -6.58 4.48
CA PRO A 52 -11.06 -6.38 5.70
C PRO A 52 -10.21 -6.40 6.97
N ALA A 53 -9.28 -7.35 7.08
CA ALA A 53 -8.37 -7.47 8.22
C ALA A 53 -7.38 -6.30 8.24
N THR A 54 -6.79 -5.95 7.09
CA THR A 54 -5.85 -4.81 7.02
C THR A 54 -6.54 -3.49 7.39
N LYS A 55 -7.78 -3.26 6.95
CA LYS A 55 -8.57 -2.09 7.34
C LYS A 55 -8.87 -2.07 8.85
N ALA A 56 -9.20 -3.22 9.43
CA ALA A 56 -9.40 -3.33 10.87
C ALA A 56 -8.11 -3.01 11.66
N ASN A 57 -6.98 -3.56 11.22
CA ASN A 57 -5.66 -3.29 11.82
C ASN A 57 -5.27 -1.81 11.70
N ARG A 58 -5.56 -1.17 10.55
CA ARG A 58 -5.35 0.28 10.37
C ARG A 58 -6.19 1.08 11.36
N LYS A 59 -7.48 0.75 11.48
CA LYS A 59 -8.37 1.39 12.46
C LYS A 59 -7.90 1.18 13.90
N ALA A 60 -7.27 0.04 14.19
CA ALA A 60 -6.67 -0.25 15.50
C ALA A 60 -5.32 0.47 15.73
N GLY A 61 -4.82 1.24 14.75
CA GLY A 61 -3.57 2.00 14.87
C GLY A 61 -2.31 1.17 14.67
N MET A 62 -2.42 -0.05 14.11
CA MET A 62 -1.25 -0.92 13.90
C MET A 62 -0.29 -0.39 12.83
N TYR A 63 -0.69 0.61 12.04
CA TYR A 63 0.12 1.19 10.97
C TYR A 63 0.57 2.64 11.22
N ARG A 64 0.55 3.11 12.48
CA ARG A 64 0.89 4.52 12.80
C ARG A 64 2.28 4.92 12.33
N GLU A 65 3.29 4.09 12.54
CA GLU A 65 4.67 4.36 12.11
C GLU A 65 4.75 4.51 10.58
N GLN A 66 4.01 3.68 9.84
CA GLN A 66 3.96 3.76 8.39
C GLN A 66 3.23 5.03 7.91
N GLU A 67 2.17 5.43 8.59
CA GLU A 67 1.44 6.68 8.32
C GLU A 67 2.29 7.91 8.61
N GLU A 68 3.03 7.92 9.73
CA GLU A 68 3.98 8.98 10.09
C GLU A 68 5.08 9.09 9.04
N ARG A 69 5.77 7.98 8.73
CA ARG A 69 6.79 7.95 7.66
C ARG A 69 6.23 8.44 6.32
N ALA A 70 5.00 8.11 5.99
CA ALA A 70 4.36 8.54 4.74
C ALA A 70 4.00 10.03 4.72
N ALA A 71 3.69 10.61 5.89
CA ALA A 71 3.45 12.04 6.04
C ALA A 71 4.74 12.84 5.78
N HIS A 72 5.88 12.32 6.23
CA HIS A 72 7.21 12.90 6.07
C HIS A 72 7.89 12.59 4.72
N ARG A 73 7.15 12.09 3.72
CA ARG A 73 7.75 11.61 2.45
C ARG A 73 8.46 12.67 1.63
N ASN A 74 8.15 13.95 1.85
CA ASN A 74 8.65 15.08 1.07
C ASN A 74 9.59 15.97 1.88
N ASP A 75 10.01 15.55 3.07
CA ASP A 75 10.87 16.38 3.93
C ASP A 75 12.22 16.67 3.25
N TRP A 76 12.69 15.77 2.39
CA TRP A 76 13.88 15.95 1.54
C TRP A 76 13.76 17.12 0.53
N MET A 77 12.56 17.60 0.21
CA MET A 77 12.41 18.78 -0.66
C MET A 77 12.66 20.10 0.05
N TYR A 78 12.68 20.12 1.38
CA TYR A 78 12.83 21.33 2.20
C TYR A 78 13.98 21.26 3.21
N GLY A 79 14.69 20.13 3.25
CA GLY A 79 15.89 19.97 4.06
C GLY A 79 17.08 19.77 3.13
N ASP A 80 17.77 20.87 2.83
CA ASP A 80 19.21 21.00 2.50
C ASP A 80 19.43 22.40 1.91
N ASP A 81 19.30 23.44 2.75
CA ASP A 81 19.64 24.85 2.45
C ASP A 81 20.76 25.35 3.40
N ASP A 82 21.76 24.51 3.71
CA ASP A 82 22.97 24.91 4.46
C ASP A 82 24.26 24.50 3.73
#